data_AF-A0A523KL09-F1
#
_entry.id   AF-A0A523KL09-F1
#
_cell.length_a   1.000
_cell.length_b   1.000
_cell.length_c   1.000
_cell.angle_alpha   90.00
_cell.angle_beta   90.00
_cell.angle_gamma   90.00
#
_symmetry.space_group_name_H-M   'P 1'
#
loop_
_entity.id
_entity.type
_entity.pdbx_description
1 polymer ?
#
loop_
_entity_poly.entity_id
_entity_poly.type
_entity_poly.pdbx_seq_one_letter_code
_entity_poly.pdbx_strand_id
1 'polypeptide(L)'
;MTNSKTNLWQPGLTGCLFVLTYLLSTTQSIGSLEYELFLFILKLLPADREFFALSSINLAPQWAVLLLYGILLVILFIKYWRTGTTAISLVMVGIILFGLLMTEVLLVIFSQIYLPVGLLALAVILGAAIFWVAGWYRRISSNVISGQDSQSLAEIRNQIAEGELESALVRLKKSKYNDELLEVGYELGALLEAGKDWASALNLYKWLSQYNPDMDEFVARIEEIRFKQEPGRKKIKQDETLHIIGHYELRKKIAKGASATVYEAYDMRTQNRVALKVMSSDMGTEIERDRINHWLHEAEIISQFEHPNIVKIHDAAKYRDTAYIAMDYIDGYPMTLRLRKREYITVGECIRISKSVLRALS
;
A
#
# COMPACT_ATOMS: atom_id res chain seq x y z
N MET A 1 4.15 6.68 -6.53
CA MET A 1 2.96 5.93 -7.01
C MET A 1 3.44 4.59 -7.53
N THR A 2 3.35 3.53 -6.73
CA THR A 2 3.72 2.17 -7.15
C THR A 2 2.53 1.53 -7.84
N ASN A 3 2.64 1.33 -9.15
CA ASN A 3 1.63 0.69 -9.98
C ASN A 3 1.63 -0.83 -9.71
N SER A 4 1.15 -1.26 -8.54
CA SER A 4 0.79 -2.65 -8.32
C SER A 4 -0.58 -2.88 -8.96
N LYS A 5 -0.61 -3.08 -10.29
CA LYS A 5 -1.71 -3.83 -10.90
C LYS A 5 -1.61 -5.25 -10.33
N THR A 6 -2.16 -5.46 -9.14
CA THR A 6 -2.49 -6.79 -8.66
C THR A 6 -3.47 -7.35 -9.66
N ASN A 7 -3.04 -8.34 -10.44
CA ASN A 7 -3.83 -8.99 -11.48
C ASN A 7 -5.09 -9.62 -10.88
N LEU A 8 -6.14 -8.80 -10.72
CA LEU A 8 -7.44 -9.15 -10.14
C LEU A 8 -8.15 -10.27 -10.92
N TRP A 9 -7.71 -10.54 -12.15
CA TRP A 9 -8.26 -11.55 -13.05
C TRP A 9 -7.83 -12.98 -12.70
N GLN A 10 -6.67 -13.17 -12.08
CA GLN A 10 -6.15 -14.49 -11.71
C GLN A 10 -6.99 -15.22 -10.63
N PRO A 11 -7.46 -14.55 -9.55
CA PRO A 11 -8.35 -15.20 -8.58
C PRO A 11 -9.74 -15.48 -9.18
N GLY A 12 -10.23 -14.63 -10.09
CA GLY A 12 -11.47 -14.90 -10.83
C GLY A 12 -11.34 -16.14 -11.71
N LEU A 13 -10.24 -16.28 -12.44
CA LEU A 13 -10.01 -17.41 -13.34
C LEU A 13 -9.86 -18.74 -12.59
N THR A 14 -9.13 -18.74 -11.46
CA THR A 14 -8.96 -19.93 -10.62
C THR A 14 -10.25 -20.34 -9.92
N GLY A 15 -11.03 -19.38 -9.41
CA GLY A 15 -12.37 -19.64 -8.87
C GLY A 15 -13.33 -20.21 -9.92
N CYS A 16 -13.36 -19.64 -11.13
CA CYS A 16 -14.20 -20.14 -12.22
C CYS A 16 -13.79 -21.56 -12.67
N LEU A 17 -12.49 -21.84 -12.78
CA LEU A 17 -12.00 -23.19 -13.12
C LEU A 17 -12.45 -24.20 -12.06
N PHE A 18 -12.37 -23.83 -10.78
CA PHE A 18 -12.74 -24.70 -9.68
C PHE A 18 -14.25 -25.03 -9.67
N VAL A 19 -15.10 -24.02 -9.90
CA VAL A 19 -16.56 -24.22 -10.02
C VAL A 19 -16.89 -25.10 -11.23
N LEU A 20 -16.22 -24.90 -12.36
CA LEU A 20 -16.40 -25.71 -13.56
C LEU A 20 -16.00 -27.18 -13.33
N THR A 21 -14.84 -27.42 -12.70
CA THR A 21 -14.39 -28.77 -12.37
C THR A 21 -15.29 -29.46 -11.35
N TYR A 22 -15.85 -28.72 -10.39
CA TYR A 22 -16.86 -29.24 -9.45
C TYR A 22 -18.12 -29.70 -10.19
N LEU A 23 -18.67 -28.87 -11.09
CA LEU A 23 -19.84 -29.23 -11.89
C LEU A 23 -19.58 -30.48 -12.75
N LEU A 24 -18.40 -30.58 -13.35
CA LEU A 24 -17.96 -31.77 -14.10
C LEU A 24 -17.85 -33.01 -13.21
N SER A 25 -17.26 -32.90 -12.02
CA SER A 25 -17.13 -34.01 -11.05
C SER A 25 -18.48 -34.62 -10.65
N THR A 26 -19.53 -33.79 -10.58
CA THR A 26 -20.89 -34.23 -10.23
C THR A 26 -21.67 -34.84 -11.39
N THR A 27 -21.11 -34.86 -12.61
CA THR A 27 -21.78 -35.51 -13.73
C THR A 27 -21.71 -37.03 -13.60
N GLN A 28 -22.81 -37.70 -13.95
CA GLN A 28 -23.01 -39.14 -13.74
C GLN A 28 -21.94 -40.01 -14.44
N SER A 29 -21.43 -39.56 -15.58
CA SER A 29 -20.39 -40.26 -16.37
C SER A 29 -19.01 -40.21 -15.72
N ILE A 30 -18.68 -39.10 -15.05
CA ILE A 30 -17.40 -38.91 -14.39
C ILE A 30 -17.40 -39.60 -13.03
N GLY A 31 -18.51 -39.48 -12.28
CA GLY A 31 -18.66 -40.15 -11.00
C GLY A 31 -18.60 -41.69 -11.10
N SER A 32 -19.13 -42.28 -12.18
CA SER A 32 -19.03 -43.73 -12.40
C SER A 32 -17.60 -44.19 -12.72
N LEU A 33 -16.84 -43.37 -13.45
CA LEU A 33 -15.45 -43.68 -13.82
C LEU A 33 -14.52 -43.64 -12.58
N GLU A 34 -14.69 -42.63 -11.72
CA GLU A 34 -13.97 -42.55 -10.45
C GLU A 34 -14.35 -43.72 -9.51
N TYR A 35 -15.64 -44.07 -9.46
CA TYR A 35 -16.13 -45.20 -8.64
C TYR A 35 -15.54 -46.55 -9.07
N GLU A 36 -15.49 -46.84 -10.37
CA GLU A 36 -14.86 -48.07 -10.90
C GLU A 36 -13.36 -48.13 -10.59
N LEU A 37 -12.66 -46.99 -10.69
CA LEU A 37 -11.24 -46.89 -10.31
C LEU A 37 -11.06 -47.14 -8.80
N PHE A 38 -11.94 -46.58 -7.98
CA PHE A 38 -11.95 -46.77 -6.53
C PHE A 38 -12.19 -48.24 -6.16
N LEU A 39 -13.16 -48.90 -6.80
CA LEU A 39 -13.41 -50.34 -6.61
C LEU A 39 -12.24 -51.21 -7.08
N PHE A 40 -11.56 -50.82 -8.15
CA PHE A 40 -10.33 -51.49 -8.60
C PHE A 40 -9.20 -51.37 -7.56
N ILE A 41 -9.04 -50.20 -6.93
CA ILE A 41 -8.09 -49.97 -5.84
C ILE A 41 -8.49 -50.77 -4.59
N LEU A 42 -9.78 -50.82 -4.25
CA LEU A 42 -10.29 -51.60 -3.12
C LEU A 42 -10.16 -53.10 -3.31
N LYS A 43 -10.29 -53.62 -4.54
CA LYS A 43 -10.03 -55.04 -4.87
C LYS A 43 -8.59 -55.48 -4.59
N LEU A 44 -7.65 -54.55 -4.43
CA LEU A 44 -6.27 -54.84 -3.98
C LEU A 44 -6.17 -54.99 -2.45
N LEU A 45 -7.22 -54.65 -1.69
CA LEU A 45 -7.35 -54.97 -0.26
C LEU A 45 -8.21 -56.23 -0.07
N PRO A 46 -7.81 -57.15 0.83
CA PRO A 46 -8.56 -58.37 1.09
C PRO A 46 -9.76 -58.06 2.00
N ALA A 47 -10.87 -57.60 1.42
CA ALA A 47 -12.15 -57.53 2.12
C ALA A 47 -13.33 -57.56 1.14
N ASP A 48 -14.06 -58.66 1.20
CA ASP A 48 -15.36 -58.91 0.57
C ASP A 48 -16.44 -58.03 1.23
N ARG A 49 -16.70 -56.85 0.65
CA ARG A 49 -17.83 -55.98 1.01
C ARG A 49 -18.54 -55.49 -0.25
N GLU A 50 -19.86 -55.59 -0.27
CA GLU A 50 -20.71 -55.02 -1.32
C GLU A 50 -20.92 -53.52 -1.08
N PHE A 51 -20.52 -52.67 -2.02
CA PHE A 51 -20.66 -51.21 -1.96
C PHE A 51 -21.82 -50.77 -2.85
N PHE A 52 -22.76 -49.99 -2.29
CA PHE A 52 -23.91 -49.45 -3.03
C PHE A 52 -23.55 -48.13 -3.71
N ALA A 53 -23.70 -48.07 -5.04
CA ALA A 53 -23.58 -46.82 -5.80
C ALA A 53 -24.82 -45.93 -5.58
N LEU A 54 -24.59 -44.62 -5.37
CA LEU A 54 -25.56 -43.58 -5.00
C LEU A 54 -26.73 -43.31 -5.97
N SER A 55 -26.92 -44.10 -7.03
CA SER A 55 -27.98 -43.85 -8.03
C SER A 55 -29.39 -44.21 -7.57
N SER A 56 -29.59 -44.75 -6.37
CA SER A 56 -30.89 -45.32 -5.93
C SER A 56 -31.52 -44.71 -4.67
N ILE A 57 -30.90 -43.72 -4.01
CA ILE A 57 -31.44 -43.15 -2.75
C ILE A 57 -31.75 -41.66 -2.91
N ASN A 58 -33.04 -41.34 -2.72
CA ASN A 58 -33.61 -40.00 -2.86
C ASN A 58 -33.72 -39.34 -1.48
N LEU A 59 -32.69 -38.62 -1.01
CA LEU A 59 -32.79 -37.75 0.18
C LEU A 59 -31.91 -36.49 0.05
N ALA A 60 -32.56 -35.32 0.07
CA ALA A 60 -31.94 -34.03 0.36
C ALA A 60 -31.66 -33.88 1.89
N PRO A 61 -30.72 -33.03 2.36
CA PRO A 61 -29.96 -32.00 1.65
C PRO A 61 -28.44 -32.19 1.81
N GLN A 62 -27.84 -33.11 1.05
CA GLN A 62 -26.37 -33.29 1.00
C GLN A 62 -25.65 -32.05 0.43
N TRP A 63 -26.35 -31.28 -0.41
CA TRP A 63 -25.92 -29.98 -0.94
C TRP A 63 -25.57 -28.97 0.16
N ALA A 64 -26.21 -29.04 1.33
CA ALA A 64 -25.95 -28.12 2.44
C ALA A 64 -24.57 -28.37 3.10
N VAL A 65 -24.17 -29.64 3.23
CA VAL A 65 -22.85 -30.02 3.76
C VAL A 65 -21.76 -29.63 2.77
N LEU A 66 -22.01 -29.83 1.47
CA LEU A 66 -21.10 -29.42 0.40
C LEU A 66 -20.97 -27.90 0.30
N LEU A 67 -22.06 -27.14 0.49
CA LEU A 67 -22.04 -25.68 0.58
C LEU A 67 -21.23 -25.20 1.77
N LEU A 68 -21.38 -25.83 2.94
CA LEU A 68 -20.63 -25.48 4.15
C LEU A 68 -19.11 -25.71 3.93
N TYR A 69 -18.75 -26.82 3.29
CA TYR A 69 -17.37 -27.15 2.96
C TYR A 69 -16.77 -26.19 1.92
N GLY A 70 -17.56 -25.82 0.90
CA GLY A 70 -17.19 -24.81 -0.08
C GLY A 70 -16.96 -23.43 0.56
N ILE A 71 -17.84 -23.02 1.48
CA ILE A 71 -17.69 -21.75 2.22
C ILE A 71 -16.44 -21.76 3.09
N LEU A 72 -16.18 -22.86 3.81
CA LEU A 72 -14.96 -23.02 4.62
C LEU A 72 -13.69 -22.92 3.75
N LEU A 73 -13.69 -23.56 2.58
CA LEU A 73 -12.58 -23.50 1.62
C LEU A 73 -12.36 -22.10 1.06
N VAL A 74 -13.44 -21.35 0.76
CA VAL A 74 -13.34 -19.96 0.28
C VAL A 74 -12.78 -19.04 1.38
N ILE A 75 -13.23 -19.18 2.62
CA ILE A 75 -12.72 -18.39 3.76
C ILE A 75 -11.23 -18.68 3.99
N LEU A 76 -10.83 -19.96 3.92
CA LEU A 76 -9.43 -20.36 4.06
C LEU A 76 -8.58 -19.90 2.87
N PHE A 77 -9.13 -19.88 1.66
CA PHE A 77 -8.49 -19.34 0.46
C PHE A 77 -8.25 -17.83 0.55
N ILE A 78 -9.23 -17.06 1.07
CA ILE A 78 -9.08 -15.62 1.33
C ILE A 78 -7.98 -15.37 2.37
N LYS A 79 -7.91 -16.20 3.42
CA LYS A 79 -6.86 -16.11 4.45
C LYS A 79 -5.47 -16.49 3.90
N TYR A 80 -5.42 -17.53 3.07
CA TYR A 80 -4.23 -18.02 2.37
C TYR A 80 -3.62 -16.97 1.43
N TRP A 81 -4.46 -16.20 0.74
CA TRP A 81 -4.03 -15.12 -0.17
C TRP A 81 -3.21 -14.01 0.53
N ARG A 82 -3.30 -13.90 1.86
CA ARG A 82 -2.64 -12.83 2.64
C ARG A 82 -1.22 -13.15 3.10
N THR A 83 -0.80 -14.41 3.07
CA THR A 83 0.50 -14.88 3.60
C THR A 83 1.48 -15.25 2.48
N GLY A 84 2.50 -14.42 2.25
CA GLY A 84 3.43 -14.52 1.12
C GLY A 84 4.56 -15.57 1.19
N THR A 85 4.44 -16.63 1.99
CA THR A 85 5.50 -17.64 2.15
C THR A 85 5.15 -18.96 1.46
N THR A 86 6.03 -19.41 0.57
CA THR A 86 5.84 -20.64 -0.26
C THR A 86 5.81 -21.94 0.55
N ALA A 87 6.36 -21.93 1.78
CA ALA A 87 6.35 -23.10 2.66
C ALA A 87 4.97 -23.29 3.34
N ILE A 88 4.32 -22.21 3.75
CA ILE A 88 3.01 -22.27 4.41
C ILE A 88 1.94 -22.71 3.41
N SER A 89 2.08 -22.34 2.14
CA SER A 89 1.13 -22.74 1.11
C SER A 89 1.14 -24.24 0.81
N LEU A 90 2.30 -24.88 0.82
CA LEU A 90 2.46 -26.32 0.58
C LEU A 90 1.79 -27.14 1.68
N VAL A 91 2.02 -26.76 2.95
CA VAL A 91 1.41 -27.39 4.12
C VAL A 91 -0.11 -27.24 4.09
N MET A 92 -0.62 -26.06 3.75
CA MET A 92 -2.07 -25.82 3.63
C MET A 92 -2.73 -26.66 2.52
N VAL A 93 -2.12 -26.74 1.34
CA VAL A 93 -2.62 -27.59 0.24
C VAL A 93 -2.64 -29.05 0.67
N GLY A 94 -1.61 -29.51 1.38
CA GLY A 94 -1.57 -30.86 1.96
C GLY A 94 -2.70 -31.13 2.95
N ILE A 95 -2.98 -30.19 3.88
CA ILE A 95 -4.09 -30.31 4.84
C ILE A 95 -5.45 -30.36 4.14
N ILE A 96 -5.63 -29.53 3.11
CA ILE A 96 -6.88 -29.50 2.33
C ILE A 96 -7.09 -30.84 1.61
N LEU A 97 -6.09 -31.32 0.88
CA LEU A 97 -6.15 -32.61 0.18
C LEU A 97 -6.39 -33.77 1.15
N PHE A 98 -5.69 -33.77 2.29
CA PHE A 98 -5.84 -34.78 3.33
C PHE A 98 -7.26 -34.78 3.91
N GLY A 99 -7.81 -33.61 4.25
CA GLY A 99 -9.18 -33.51 4.76
C GLY A 99 -10.22 -33.97 3.74
N LEU A 100 -9.98 -33.68 2.46
CA LEU A 100 -10.86 -34.07 1.37
C LEU A 100 -10.89 -35.59 1.17
N LEU A 101 -9.72 -36.22 1.11
CA LEU A 101 -9.58 -37.69 1.01
C LEU A 101 -10.03 -38.41 2.28
N MET A 102 -9.76 -37.85 3.47
CA MET A 102 -10.24 -38.46 4.72
C MET A 102 -11.75 -38.42 4.83
N THR A 103 -12.39 -37.35 4.36
CA THR A 103 -13.86 -37.26 4.35
C THR A 103 -14.47 -38.33 3.44
N GLU A 104 -13.87 -38.57 2.27
CA GLU A 104 -14.25 -39.67 1.37
C GLU A 104 -14.16 -41.03 2.07
N VAL A 105 -13.02 -41.34 2.68
CA VAL A 105 -12.79 -42.63 3.38
C VAL A 105 -13.78 -42.81 4.54
N LEU A 106 -14.04 -41.76 5.33
CA LEU A 106 -14.99 -41.82 6.43
C LEU A 106 -16.43 -42.05 5.94
N LEU A 107 -16.85 -41.38 4.87
CA LEU A 107 -18.19 -41.57 4.30
C LEU A 107 -18.38 -42.98 3.73
N VAL A 108 -17.36 -43.54 3.10
CA VAL A 108 -17.40 -44.93 2.60
C VAL A 108 -17.49 -45.92 3.76
N ILE A 109 -16.70 -45.75 4.82
CA ILE A 109 -16.67 -46.68 5.96
C ILE A 109 -17.97 -46.64 6.78
N PHE A 110 -18.47 -45.44 7.11
CA PHE A 110 -19.57 -45.27 8.06
C PHE A 110 -20.95 -45.21 7.40
N SER A 111 -21.03 -44.71 6.16
CA SER A 111 -22.30 -44.50 5.48
C SER A 111 -22.44 -45.25 4.17
N GLN A 112 -21.40 -45.98 3.72
CA GLN A 112 -21.36 -46.64 2.40
C GLN A 112 -21.62 -45.66 1.24
N ILE A 113 -21.34 -44.37 1.44
CA ILE A 113 -21.55 -43.30 0.46
C ILE A 113 -20.19 -43.02 -0.19
N TYR A 114 -20.13 -43.17 -1.52
CA TYR A 114 -18.97 -42.79 -2.32
C TYR A 114 -19.11 -41.37 -2.85
N LEU A 115 -18.18 -40.49 -2.52
CA LEU A 115 -18.16 -39.11 -3.05
C LEU A 115 -17.01 -38.98 -4.06
N PRO A 116 -17.28 -38.71 -5.35
CA PRO A 116 -16.26 -38.57 -6.38
C PRO A 116 -15.50 -37.25 -6.18
N VAL A 117 -14.43 -37.31 -5.39
CA VAL A 117 -13.60 -36.16 -5.03
C VAL A 117 -12.28 -36.09 -5.80
N GLY A 118 -12.00 -37.06 -6.68
CA GLY A 118 -10.72 -37.20 -7.37
C GLY A 118 -10.39 -35.98 -8.24
N LEU A 119 -11.33 -35.55 -9.08
CA LEU A 119 -11.20 -34.34 -9.90
C LEU A 119 -11.07 -33.06 -9.08
N LEU A 120 -11.69 -33.00 -7.90
CA LEU A 120 -11.62 -31.84 -7.03
C LEU A 120 -10.22 -31.71 -6.38
N ALA A 121 -9.64 -32.83 -5.97
CA ALA A 121 -8.24 -32.89 -5.53
C ALA A 121 -7.27 -32.49 -6.66
N LEU A 122 -7.52 -32.95 -7.90
CA LEU A 122 -6.72 -32.58 -9.08
C LEU A 122 -6.79 -31.07 -9.36
N ALA A 123 -7.97 -30.46 -9.25
CA ALA A 123 -8.15 -29.02 -9.43
C ALA A 123 -7.37 -28.19 -8.41
N VAL A 124 -7.34 -28.63 -7.13
CA VAL A 124 -6.54 -27.99 -6.07
C VAL A 124 -5.05 -28.06 -6.40
N ILE A 125 -4.57 -29.21 -6.87
CA ILE A 125 -3.16 -29.41 -7.25
C ILE A 125 -2.78 -28.52 -8.44
N LEU A 126 -3.60 -28.49 -9.49
CA LEU A 126 -3.35 -27.67 -10.68
C LEU A 126 -3.39 -26.17 -10.35
N GLY A 127 -4.33 -25.74 -9.52
CA GLY A 127 -4.40 -24.35 -9.04
C GLY A 127 -3.15 -23.94 -8.26
N ALA A 128 -2.65 -24.82 -7.38
CA ALA A 128 -1.41 -24.59 -6.65
C ALA A 128 -0.18 -24.54 -7.57
N ALA A 129 -0.11 -25.42 -8.57
CA ALA A 129 0.98 -25.45 -9.54
C ALA A 129 1.04 -24.16 -10.38
N ILE A 130 -0.09 -23.69 -10.90
CA ILE A 130 -0.19 -22.43 -11.65
C ILE A 130 0.28 -21.25 -10.79
N PHE A 131 -0.14 -21.21 -9.52
CA PHE A 131 0.27 -20.16 -8.59
C PHE A 131 1.78 -20.18 -8.33
N TRP A 132 2.39 -21.34 -8.14
CA TRP A 132 3.84 -21.46 -7.95
C TRP A 132 4.62 -21.06 -9.20
N VAL A 133 4.20 -21.49 -10.39
CA VAL A 133 4.83 -21.10 -11.65
C VAL A 133 4.75 -19.57 -11.85
N ALA A 134 3.59 -18.97 -11.57
CA ALA A 134 3.41 -17.53 -11.65
C ALA A 134 4.25 -16.75 -10.61
N GLY A 135 4.37 -17.28 -9.38
CA GLY A 135 5.20 -16.71 -8.32
C GLY A 135 6.70 -16.81 -8.62
N TRP A 136 7.13 -17.95 -9.16
CA TRP A 136 8.50 -18.20 -9.60
C TRP A 136 8.90 -17.29 -10.78
N TYR A 137 8.04 -17.19 -11.79
CA TYR A 137 8.25 -16.26 -12.92
C TYR A 137 8.41 -14.81 -12.45
N ARG A 138 7.59 -14.37 -11.50
CA ARG A 138 7.65 -13.01 -10.95
C ARG A 138 8.96 -12.75 -10.18
N ARG A 139 9.44 -13.74 -9.42
CA ARG A 139 10.69 -13.68 -8.67
C ARG A 139 11.93 -13.67 -9.58
N ILE A 140 11.89 -14.42 -10.68
CA ILE A 140 12.95 -14.39 -11.70
C ILE A 140 12.95 -13.06 -12.44
N SER A 141 11.78 -12.58 -12.86
CA SER A 141 11.66 -11.30 -13.55
C SER A 141 12.12 -10.13 -12.68
N SER A 142 11.84 -10.12 -11.38
CA SER A 142 12.38 -9.10 -10.48
C SER A 142 13.89 -9.18 -10.33
N ASN A 143 14.48 -10.38 -10.30
CA ASN A 143 15.93 -10.57 -10.16
C ASN A 143 16.72 -10.14 -11.42
N VAL A 144 16.13 -10.28 -12.61
CA VAL A 144 16.73 -9.79 -13.87
C VAL A 144 16.71 -8.26 -13.94
N ILE A 145 15.64 -7.63 -13.43
CA ILE A 145 15.52 -6.17 -13.40
C ILE A 145 16.45 -5.56 -12.35
N SER A 146 16.63 -6.20 -11.18
CA SER A 146 17.61 -5.74 -10.18
C SER A 146 19.06 -5.86 -10.67
N GLY A 147 19.38 -6.86 -11.51
CA GLY A 147 20.74 -7.01 -12.07
C GLY A 147 21.17 -5.85 -12.99
N GLN A 148 20.23 -5.22 -13.69
CA GLN A 148 20.50 -4.04 -14.53
C GLN A 148 20.65 -2.75 -13.69
N ASP A 149 19.88 -2.62 -12.61
CA ASP A 149 20.00 -1.50 -11.67
C ASP A 149 21.35 -1.57 -10.90
N SER A 150 21.80 -2.78 -10.47
CA SER A 150 23.08 -2.95 -9.78
C SER A 150 24.31 -2.61 -10.66
N GLN A 151 24.25 -2.85 -11.98
CA GLN A 151 25.32 -2.42 -12.90
C GLN A 151 25.43 -0.89 -12.97
N SER A 152 24.30 -0.18 -13.00
CA SER A 152 24.28 1.29 -13.01
C SER A 152 24.82 1.92 -11.71
N LEU A 153 24.63 1.26 -10.56
CA LEU A 153 25.16 1.71 -9.28
C LEU A 153 26.67 1.43 -9.14
N ALA A 154 27.16 0.34 -9.75
CA ALA A 154 28.59 0.05 -9.83
C ALA A 154 29.34 1.09 -10.69
N GLU A 155 28.75 1.54 -11.80
CA GLU A 155 29.30 2.66 -12.58
C GLU A 155 29.38 3.94 -11.76
N ILE A 156 28.36 4.26 -10.95
CA ILE A 156 28.38 5.43 -10.06
C ILE A 156 29.50 5.29 -9.02
N ARG A 157 29.71 4.10 -8.44
CA ARG A 157 30.83 3.84 -7.51
C ARG A 157 32.20 4.06 -8.17
N ASN A 158 32.36 3.68 -9.43
CA ASN A 158 33.61 3.95 -10.17
C ASN A 158 33.83 5.46 -10.38
N GLN A 159 32.79 6.21 -10.75
CA GLN A 159 32.90 7.67 -10.89
C GLN A 159 33.23 8.37 -9.57
N ILE A 160 32.68 7.85 -8.46
CA ILE A 160 33.01 8.31 -7.11
C ILE A 160 34.50 8.07 -6.82
N ALA A 161 35.03 6.90 -7.18
CA ALA A 161 36.45 6.56 -6.99
C ALA A 161 37.40 7.41 -7.87
N GLU A 162 36.93 7.82 -9.06
CA GLU A 162 37.65 8.73 -9.97
C GLU A 162 37.59 10.20 -9.52
N GLY A 163 36.79 10.53 -8.51
CA GLY A 163 36.66 11.89 -7.96
C GLY A 163 35.64 12.77 -8.71
N GLU A 164 34.87 12.23 -9.64
CA GLU A 164 33.83 12.96 -10.38
C GLU A 164 32.51 13.05 -9.59
N LEU A 165 32.55 13.71 -8.43
CA LEU A 165 31.44 13.71 -7.47
C LEU A 165 30.15 14.37 -8.01
N GLU A 166 30.25 15.42 -8.83
CA GLU A 166 29.07 16.06 -9.44
C GLU A 166 28.39 15.17 -10.49
N SER A 167 29.17 14.47 -11.32
CA SER A 167 28.64 13.60 -12.38
C SER A 167 27.93 12.39 -11.75
N ALA A 168 28.52 11.84 -10.68
CA ALA A 168 27.92 10.81 -9.84
C ALA A 168 26.61 11.28 -9.20
N LEU A 169 26.55 12.50 -8.67
CA LEU A 169 25.35 13.07 -8.04
C LEU A 169 24.17 13.21 -9.02
N VAL A 170 24.44 13.67 -10.25
CA VAL A 170 23.41 13.81 -11.29
C VAL A 170 22.88 12.45 -11.72
N ARG A 171 23.75 11.45 -11.88
CA ARG A 171 23.34 10.09 -12.26
C ARG A 171 22.57 9.39 -11.14
N LEU A 172 23.00 9.55 -9.90
CA LEU A 172 22.35 8.99 -8.72
C LEU A 172 20.92 9.53 -8.53
N LYS A 173 20.68 10.80 -8.85
CA LYS A 173 19.32 11.39 -8.85
C LYS A 173 18.41 10.89 -9.98
N LYS A 174 18.99 10.34 -11.06
CA LYS A 174 18.25 9.78 -12.20
C LYS A 174 17.98 8.28 -12.06
N SER A 175 18.76 7.57 -11.25
CA SER A 175 18.57 6.13 -11.01
C SER A 175 17.29 5.84 -10.22
N LYS A 176 16.75 4.64 -10.45
CA LYS A 176 15.56 4.16 -9.76
C LYS A 176 15.90 3.83 -8.30
N TYR A 177 14.97 4.11 -7.41
CA TYR A 177 15.15 3.85 -5.98
C TYR A 177 15.36 2.35 -5.69
N ASN A 178 16.45 2.03 -5.00
CA ASN A 178 16.83 0.72 -4.49
C ASN A 178 17.55 0.89 -3.13
N ASP A 179 17.61 -0.14 -2.29
CA ASP A 179 18.28 -0.07 -0.99
C ASP A 179 19.80 0.20 -1.15
N GLU A 180 20.44 -0.37 -2.18
CA GLU A 180 21.84 -0.09 -2.54
C GLU A 180 22.07 1.39 -2.94
N LEU A 181 21.05 2.07 -3.48
CA LEU A 181 21.16 3.48 -3.88
C LEU A 181 21.33 4.39 -2.67
N LEU A 182 20.67 4.07 -1.55
CA LEU A 182 20.83 4.80 -0.29
C LEU A 182 22.29 4.70 0.19
N GLU A 183 22.86 3.50 0.17
CA GLU A 183 24.25 3.25 0.57
C GLU A 183 25.24 4.06 -0.28
N VAL A 184 25.12 3.98 -1.62
CA VAL A 184 25.95 4.79 -2.53
C VAL A 184 25.74 6.29 -2.32
N GLY A 185 24.51 6.70 -2.01
CA GLY A 185 24.17 8.09 -1.68
C GLY A 185 24.86 8.58 -0.40
N TYR A 186 24.99 7.73 0.62
CA TYR A 186 25.72 8.06 1.85
C TYR A 186 27.22 8.18 1.61
N GLU A 187 27.80 7.25 0.84
CA GLU A 187 29.22 7.30 0.48
C GLU A 187 29.55 8.59 -0.27
N LEU A 188 28.74 8.94 -1.27
CA LEU A 188 28.88 10.20 -2.00
C LEU A 188 28.72 11.42 -1.10
N GLY A 189 27.75 11.39 -0.17
CA GLY A 189 27.55 12.46 0.81
C GLY A 189 28.76 12.67 1.71
N ALA A 190 29.32 11.60 2.26
CA ALA A 190 30.51 11.64 3.12
C ALA A 190 31.74 12.19 2.37
N LEU A 191 31.89 11.85 1.09
CA LEU A 191 32.97 12.38 0.25
C LEU A 191 32.79 13.87 -0.06
N LEU A 192 31.55 14.32 -0.31
CA LEU A 192 31.25 15.75 -0.48
C LEU A 192 31.53 16.56 0.81
N GLU A 193 31.20 15.99 1.98
CA GLU A 193 31.56 16.58 3.27
C GLU A 193 33.08 16.68 3.46
N ALA A 194 33.81 15.60 3.15
CA ALA A 194 35.28 15.58 3.20
C ALA A 194 35.90 16.62 2.25
N GLY A 195 35.30 16.80 1.07
CA GLY A 195 35.65 17.82 0.09
C GLY A 195 35.25 19.26 0.47
N LYS A 196 34.58 19.46 1.62
CA LYS A 196 34.00 20.73 2.09
C LYS A 196 32.92 21.32 1.15
N ASP A 197 32.36 20.53 0.24
CA ASP A 197 31.20 20.92 -0.55
C ASP A 197 29.91 20.61 0.22
N TRP A 198 29.70 21.38 1.28
CA TRP A 198 28.55 21.25 2.17
C TRP A 198 27.22 21.54 1.45
N ALA A 199 27.23 22.30 0.36
CA ALA A 199 26.03 22.66 -0.38
C ALA A 199 25.50 21.46 -1.18
N SER A 200 26.38 20.78 -1.90
CA SER A 200 26.04 19.56 -2.65
C SER A 200 25.69 18.41 -1.71
N ALA A 201 26.45 18.24 -0.61
CA ALA A 201 26.14 17.23 0.42
C ALA A 201 24.74 17.46 1.02
N LEU A 202 24.43 18.70 1.42
CA LEU A 202 23.11 19.04 1.97
C LEU A 202 21.97 18.81 0.97
N ASN A 203 22.17 19.17 -0.30
CA ASN A 203 21.19 18.93 -1.36
C ASN A 203 21.00 17.44 -1.66
N LEU A 204 22.04 16.63 -1.52
CA LEU A 204 21.96 15.18 -1.62
C LEU A 204 21.20 14.60 -0.44
N TYR A 205 21.50 14.99 0.80
CA TYR A 205 20.79 14.50 1.98
C TYR A 205 19.33 14.91 2.04
N LYS A 206 19.00 16.16 1.65
CA LYS A 206 17.60 16.60 1.47
C LYS A 206 16.85 15.80 0.43
N TRP A 207 17.53 15.37 -0.63
CA TRP A 207 16.94 14.52 -1.64
C TRP A 207 16.75 13.08 -1.11
N LEU A 208 17.75 12.54 -0.38
CA LEU A 208 17.66 11.23 0.26
C LEU A 208 16.59 11.17 1.38
N SER A 209 16.31 12.27 2.06
CA SER A 209 15.30 12.32 3.14
C SER A 209 13.87 12.10 2.65
N GLN A 210 13.61 12.28 1.34
CA GLN A 210 12.34 11.91 0.71
C GLN A 210 12.07 10.41 0.79
N TYR A 211 13.13 9.60 0.90
CA TYR A 211 13.07 8.14 0.92
C TYR A 211 13.28 7.56 2.33
N ASN A 212 14.10 8.20 3.16
CA ASN A 212 14.29 7.82 4.56
C ASN A 212 14.04 9.01 5.52
N PRO A 213 12.91 9.03 6.27
CA PRO A 213 12.59 10.10 7.22
C PRO A 213 13.63 10.30 8.34
N ASP A 214 14.41 9.28 8.70
CA ASP A 214 15.46 9.39 9.73
C ASP A 214 16.56 10.39 9.31
N MET A 215 16.64 10.70 8.02
CA MET A 215 17.57 11.70 7.47
C MET A 215 17.15 13.14 7.73
N ASP A 216 15.89 13.43 8.07
CA ASP A 216 15.46 14.81 8.32
C ASP A 216 16.17 15.40 9.55
N GLU A 217 16.41 14.59 10.58
CA GLU A 217 17.16 14.99 11.77
C GLU A 217 18.66 15.17 11.47
N PHE A 218 19.24 14.29 10.64
CA PHE A 218 20.61 14.40 10.17
C PHE A 218 20.83 15.67 9.33
N VAL A 219 19.92 15.97 8.39
CA VAL A 219 19.92 17.18 7.57
C VAL A 219 19.87 18.43 8.46
N ALA A 220 18.98 18.44 9.46
CA ALA A 220 18.87 19.56 10.40
C ALA A 220 20.18 19.78 11.18
N ARG A 221 20.82 18.70 11.62
CA ARG A 221 22.12 18.74 12.32
C ARG A 221 23.24 19.29 11.42
N ILE A 222 23.32 18.85 10.16
CA ILE A 222 24.33 19.34 9.21
C ILE A 222 24.10 20.82 8.88
N GLU A 223 22.85 21.26 8.71
CA GLU A 223 22.53 22.68 8.54
C GLU A 223 23.00 23.54 9.72
N GLU A 224 22.85 23.04 10.95
CA GLU A 224 23.32 23.73 12.15
C GLU A 224 24.86 23.83 12.20
N ILE A 225 25.58 22.75 11.87
CA ILE A 225 27.05 22.73 11.85
C ILE A 225 27.59 23.71 10.81
N ARG A 226 27.03 23.70 9.59
CA ARG A 226 27.41 24.65 8.52
C ARG A 226 27.19 26.10 8.98
N PHE A 227 26.07 26.37 9.65
CA PHE A 227 25.77 27.72 10.16
C PHE A 227 26.79 28.21 11.20
N LYS A 228 27.30 27.30 12.04
CA LYS A 228 28.36 27.63 13.03
C LYS A 228 29.72 27.92 12.37
N GLN A 229 30.04 27.29 11.24
CA GLN A 229 31.32 27.45 10.55
C GLN A 229 31.40 28.67 9.62
N GLU A 230 30.26 29.17 9.11
CA GLU A 230 30.18 30.38 8.28
C GLU A 230 29.42 31.52 9.00
N PRO A 231 29.96 32.15 10.08
CA PRO A 231 29.24 33.13 10.89
C PRO A 231 28.85 34.43 10.14
N GLY A 232 29.40 34.66 8.94
CA GLY A 232 29.03 35.76 8.05
C GLY A 232 27.80 35.50 7.19
N ARG A 233 27.37 34.24 7.07
CA ARG A 233 26.16 33.87 6.33
C ARG A 233 24.99 33.83 7.32
N LYS A 234 24.60 35.00 7.82
CA LYS A 234 23.24 35.21 8.37
C LYS A 234 22.27 34.49 7.45
N LYS A 235 21.26 33.80 7.99
CA LYS A 235 20.14 33.23 7.22
C LYS A 235 19.70 34.26 6.18
N ILE A 236 20.24 34.19 4.97
CA ILE A 236 19.55 34.67 3.81
C ILE A 236 18.50 33.60 3.67
N LYS A 237 17.33 33.87 4.27
CA LYS A 237 16.07 33.26 3.87
C LYS A 237 15.97 33.51 2.38
N GLN A 238 16.54 32.61 1.58
CA GLN A 238 16.41 32.64 0.15
C GLN A 238 14.94 32.31 -0.11
N ASP A 239 14.21 33.34 -0.52
CA ASP A 239 12.76 33.45 -0.74
C ASP A 239 11.83 33.58 0.48
N GLU A 240 12.13 34.46 1.42
CA GLU A 240 11.05 35.28 2.00
C GLU A 240 11.13 36.70 1.44
N THR A 241 10.60 36.87 0.22
CA THR A 241 9.68 38.00 0.12
C THR A 241 8.66 37.75 1.22
N LEU A 242 8.55 38.67 2.18
CA LEU A 242 7.42 38.69 3.11
C LEU A 242 6.16 38.78 2.27
N HIS A 243 5.62 37.63 1.89
CA HIS A 243 4.47 37.56 1.02
C HIS A 243 3.27 37.73 1.94
N ILE A 244 2.91 39.00 2.15
CA ILE A 244 1.74 39.36 2.93
C ILE A 244 0.53 39.15 2.03
N ILE A 245 -0.39 38.30 2.47
CA ILE A 245 -1.69 38.12 1.81
C ILE A 245 -2.72 38.73 2.75
N GLY A 246 -3.31 39.86 2.35
CA GLY A 246 -4.19 40.63 3.23
C GLY A 246 -3.43 41.16 4.44
N HIS A 247 -3.74 40.62 5.62
CA HIS A 247 -3.10 40.94 6.89
C HIS A 247 -2.37 39.73 7.51
N TYR A 248 -2.17 38.67 6.72
CA TYR A 248 -1.47 37.47 7.14
C TYR A 248 -0.04 37.48 6.62
N GLU A 249 0.91 37.39 7.55
CA GLU A 249 2.33 37.25 7.24
C GLU A 249 2.65 35.76 7.02
N LEU A 250 2.95 35.37 5.79
CA LEU A 250 3.37 34.01 5.45
C LEU A 250 4.73 33.69 6.09
N ARG A 251 4.81 32.57 6.82
CA ARG A 251 6.04 32.12 7.50
C ARG A 251 6.64 30.90 6.83
N LYS A 252 5.93 29.78 6.82
CA LYS A 252 6.45 28.49 6.36
C LYS A 252 5.41 27.74 5.55
N LYS A 253 5.81 27.11 4.46
CA LYS A 253 4.93 26.19 3.73
C LYS A 253 4.73 24.89 4.52
N ILE A 254 3.47 24.55 4.84
CA ILE A 254 3.10 23.33 5.57
C ILE A 254 2.84 22.18 4.60
N ALA A 255 2.04 22.43 3.55
CA ALA A 255 1.62 21.41 2.60
C ALA A 255 1.33 21.99 1.22
N LYS A 256 1.50 21.18 0.17
CA LYS A 256 1.09 21.51 -1.21
C LYS A 256 0.09 20.47 -1.70
N GLY A 257 -1.13 20.89 -2.01
CA GLY A 257 -2.13 20.09 -2.71
C GLY A 257 -2.13 20.39 -4.21
N ALA A 258 -3.02 19.72 -4.95
CA ALA A 258 -3.20 19.96 -6.38
C ALA A 258 -3.74 21.38 -6.66
N SER A 259 -4.75 21.80 -5.90
CA SER A 259 -5.45 23.08 -6.12
C SER A 259 -5.03 24.18 -5.15
N ALA A 260 -4.41 23.87 -4.02
CA ALA A 260 -4.08 24.87 -3.02
C ALA A 260 -2.79 24.53 -2.26
N THR A 261 -2.12 25.55 -1.76
CA THR A 261 -0.94 25.44 -0.89
C THR A 261 -1.29 25.97 0.49
N VAL A 262 -0.95 25.22 1.54
CA VAL A 262 -1.18 25.63 2.93
C VAL A 262 0.12 26.12 3.53
N TYR A 263 0.06 27.30 4.13
CA TYR A 263 1.16 27.94 4.83
C TYR A 263 0.82 28.14 6.29
N GLU A 264 1.84 28.08 7.13
CA GLU A 264 1.84 28.68 8.45
C GLU A 264 1.95 30.18 8.25
N ALA A 265 1.01 30.91 8.83
CA ALA A 265 0.97 32.36 8.76
C ALA A 265 0.69 32.95 10.13
N TYR A 266 0.98 34.24 10.25
CA TYR A 266 0.71 35.00 11.45
C TYR A 266 -0.30 36.09 11.13
N ASP A 267 -1.45 36.08 11.80
CA ASP A 267 -2.43 37.16 11.69
C ASP A 267 -1.87 38.39 12.42
N MET A 268 -1.55 39.44 11.66
CA MET A 268 -0.96 40.65 12.23
C MET A 268 -1.95 41.47 13.07
N ARG A 269 -3.26 41.27 12.91
CA ARG A 269 -4.32 41.96 13.66
C ARG A 269 -4.56 41.30 15.01
N THR A 270 -4.70 39.96 15.03
CA THR A 270 -4.98 39.22 16.26
C THR A 270 -3.73 38.69 16.95
N GLN A 271 -2.56 38.80 16.30
CA GLN A 271 -1.27 38.29 16.79
C GLN A 271 -1.32 36.78 17.06
N ASN A 272 -2.13 36.05 16.28
CA ASN A 272 -2.32 34.61 16.42
C ASN A 272 -1.69 33.85 15.24
N ARG A 273 -1.22 32.64 15.54
CA ARG A 273 -0.71 31.69 14.56
C ARG A 273 -1.89 31.00 13.87
N VAL A 274 -1.90 31.01 12.55
CA VAL A 274 -2.98 30.44 11.73
C VAL A 274 -2.42 29.58 10.60
N ALA A 275 -3.25 28.67 10.08
CA ALA A 275 -3.00 27.99 8.82
C ALA A 275 -3.70 28.76 7.68
N LEU A 276 -2.94 29.23 6.71
CA LEU A 276 -3.45 29.95 5.54
C LEU A 276 -3.42 29.06 4.32
N LYS A 277 -4.59 28.61 3.87
CA LYS A 277 -4.74 27.84 2.62
C LYS A 277 -4.94 28.80 1.47
N VAL A 278 -4.02 28.78 0.52
CA VAL A 278 -3.92 29.69 -0.61
C VAL A 278 -4.16 28.92 -1.91
N MET A 279 -5.10 29.36 -2.73
CA MET A 279 -5.41 28.72 -4.02
C MET A 279 -4.21 28.86 -4.99
N SER A 280 -3.91 27.80 -5.74
CA SER A 280 -2.77 27.72 -6.65
C SER A 280 -3.22 27.99 -8.09
N SER A 281 -3.46 29.23 -8.50
CA SER A 281 -3.65 29.55 -9.93
C SER A 281 -3.76 31.05 -10.24
N ASP A 282 -3.28 31.38 -11.44
CA ASP A 282 -3.50 32.64 -12.16
C ASP A 282 -5.01 32.81 -12.45
N MET A 283 -5.57 33.93 -12.02
CA MET A 283 -6.99 34.34 -12.16
C MET A 283 -7.44 34.62 -13.62
N GLY A 284 -6.79 33.99 -14.62
CA GLY A 284 -6.86 34.42 -16.02
C GLY A 284 -8.08 33.92 -16.80
N THR A 285 -8.77 32.86 -16.38
CA THR A 285 -9.91 32.28 -17.15
C THR A 285 -11.24 32.35 -16.38
N GLU A 286 -12.36 32.40 -17.09
CA GLU A 286 -13.72 32.44 -16.51
C GLU A 286 -13.99 31.21 -15.62
N ILE A 287 -13.58 30.02 -16.10
CA ILE A 287 -13.72 28.75 -15.39
C ILE A 287 -12.97 28.77 -14.04
N GLU A 288 -11.81 29.43 -13.97
CA GLU A 288 -11.03 29.53 -12.74
C GLU A 288 -11.68 30.47 -11.73
N ARG A 289 -12.32 31.55 -12.20
CA ARG A 289 -13.08 32.47 -11.33
C ARG A 289 -14.29 31.78 -10.69
N ASP A 290 -15.05 30.99 -11.45
CA ASP A 290 -16.19 30.23 -10.91
C ASP A 290 -15.76 29.22 -9.84
N ARG A 291 -14.64 28.53 -10.06
CA ARG A 291 -14.05 27.61 -9.08
C ARG A 291 -13.66 28.31 -7.79
N ILE A 292 -13.04 29.48 -7.88
CA ILE A 292 -12.63 30.27 -6.72
C ILE A 292 -13.85 30.74 -5.93
N ASN A 293 -14.89 31.21 -6.60
CA ASN A 293 -16.13 31.64 -5.94
C ASN A 293 -16.81 30.48 -5.23
N HIS A 294 -16.90 29.31 -5.86
CA HIS A 294 -17.45 28.11 -5.23
C HIS A 294 -16.62 27.70 -4.00
N TRP A 295 -15.30 27.71 -4.11
CA TRP A 295 -14.40 27.36 -3.01
C TRP A 295 -14.49 28.32 -1.82
N LEU A 296 -14.61 29.63 -2.06
CA LEU A 296 -14.83 30.62 -1.00
C LEU A 296 -16.21 30.47 -0.36
N HIS A 297 -17.24 30.17 -1.16
CA HIS A 297 -18.59 29.93 -0.65
C HIS A 297 -18.67 28.68 0.22
N GLU A 298 -18.00 27.59 -0.16
CA GLU A 298 -17.86 26.40 0.70
C GLU A 298 -17.20 26.75 2.04
N ALA A 299 -16.16 27.59 2.01
CA ALA A 299 -15.47 28.04 3.22
C ALA A 299 -16.37 28.87 4.14
N GLU A 300 -17.20 29.74 3.57
CA GLU A 300 -18.17 30.55 4.29
C GLU A 300 -19.28 29.70 4.92
N ILE A 301 -19.70 28.61 4.26
CA ILE A 301 -20.64 27.66 4.86
C ILE A 301 -19.96 26.94 6.04
N ILE A 302 -18.73 26.48 5.87
CA ILE A 302 -17.99 25.73 6.90
C ILE A 302 -17.65 26.64 8.10
N SER A 303 -17.40 27.93 7.90
CA SER A 303 -17.07 28.86 8.99
C SER A 303 -18.20 29.06 10.00
N GLN A 304 -19.44 28.73 9.63
CA GLN A 304 -20.60 28.77 10.52
C GLN A 304 -20.65 27.57 11.49
N PHE A 305 -19.85 26.52 11.25
CA PHE A 305 -19.81 25.35 12.11
C PHE A 305 -18.74 25.50 13.19
N GLU A 306 -19.17 25.44 14.46
CA GLU A 306 -18.27 25.37 15.61
C GLU A 306 -18.33 23.99 16.25
N HIS A 307 -17.25 23.21 16.14
CA HIS A 307 -17.14 21.91 16.78
C HIS A 307 -15.69 21.62 17.17
N PRO A 308 -15.40 21.07 18.37
CA PRO A 308 -14.03 20.82 18.86
C PRO A 308 -13.21 19.82 18.03
N ASN A 309 -13.85 19.09 17.10
CA ASN A 309 -13.18 18.15 16.18
C ASN A 309 -13.26 18.58 14.70
N ILE A 310 -13.70 19.81 14.42
CA ILE A 310 -13.68 20.43 13.08
C ILE A 310 -12.76 21.64 13.16
N VAL A 311 -11.90 21.83 12.17
CA VAL A 311 -11.01 22.99 12.10
C VAL A 311 -11.85 24.24 11.89
N LYS A 312 -11.74 25.23 12.78
CA LYS A 312 -12.46 26.48 12.65
C LYS A 312 -11.86 27.33 11.54
N ILE A 313 -12.72 27.85 10.67
CA ILE A 313 -12.34 28.86 9.67
C ILE A 313 -12.55 30.24 10.30
N HIS A 314 -11.54 31.09 10.25
CA HIS A 314 -11.59 32.45 10.76
C HIS A 314 -11.99 33.46 9.69
N ASP A 315 -11.51 33.24 8.46
CA ASP A 315 -11.61 34.20 7.37
C ASP A 315 -11.49 33.47 6.02
N ALA A 316 -12.20 33.94 5.01
CA ALA A 316 -12.12 33.44 3.65
C ALA A 316 -12.38 34.60 2.69
N ALA A 317 -11.36 34.98 1.91
CA ALA A 317 -11.45 36.16 1.07
C ALA A 317 -10.51 36.08 -0.13
N LYS A 318 -10.69 37.04 -1.05
CA LYS A 318 -9.78 37.30 -2.15
C LYS A 318 -8.96 38.56 -1.84
N TYR A 319 -7.64 38.46 -1.94
CA TYR A 319 -6.71 39.58 -1.84
C TYR A 319 -5.91 39.68 -3.14
N ARG A 320 -6.10 40.78 -3.87
CA ARG A 320 -5.55 40.95 -5.23
C ARG A 320 -5.98 39.76 -6.12
N ASP A 321 -5.02 39.07 -6.72
CA ASP A 321 -5.24 37.90 -7.57
C ASP A 321 -5.08 36.57 -6.81
N THR A 322 -5.23 36.59 -5.49
CA THR A 322 -5.04 35.40 -4.66
C THR A 322 -6.22 35.19 -3.72
N ALA A 323 -6.85 34.02 -3.81
CA ALA A 323 -7.88 33.61 -2.86
C ALA A 323 -7.27 32.79 -1.72
N TYR A 324 -7.75 33.04 -0.49
CA TYR A 324 -7.25 32.37 0.70
C TYR A 324 -8.37 32.03 1.68
N ILE A 325 -8.09 31.04 2.54
CA ILE A 325 -8.89 30.69 3.71
C ILE A 325 -7.93 30.61 4.91
N ALA A 326 -8.19 31.40 5.94
CA ALA A 326 -7.48 31.35 7.22
C ALA A 326 -8.25 30.46 8.19
N MET A 327 -7.55 29.52 8.83
CA MET A 327 -8.13 28.53 9.73
C MET A 327 -7.19 28.24 10.90
N ASP A 328 -7.72 27.57 11.93
CA ASP A 328 -6.92 27.16 13.09
C ASP A 328 -5.65 26.41 12.66
N TYR A 329 -4.51 26.80 13.24
CA TYR A 329 -3.30 26.02 13.11
C TYR A 329 -3.33 24.86 14.12
N ILE A 330 -3.32 23.62 13.63
CA ILE A 330 -3.26 22.42 14.48
C ILE A 330 -1.80 21.99 14.62
N ASP A 331 -1.28 22.05 15.85
CA ASP A 331 0.05 21.54 16.16
C ASP A 331 0.01 20.01 16.27
N GLY A 332 0.31 19.34 15.16
CA GLY A 332 0.20 17.90 15.02
C GLY A 332 0.57 17.43 13.61
N TYR A 333 0.35 16.14 13.35
CA TYR A 333 0.66 15.52 12.07
C TYR A 333 -0.57 14.80 11.50
N PRO A 334 -0.70 14.70 10.16
CA PRO A 334 -1.79 13.96 9.54
C PRO A 334 -1.80 12.50 10.02
N MET A 335 -2.99 11.96 10.29
CA MET A 335 -3.15 10.55 10.68
C MET A 335 -2.56 9.59 9.63
N THR A 336 -2.62 9.98 8.35
CA THR A 336 -1.97 9.25 7.25
C THR A 336 -0.47 9.07 7.46
N LEU A 337 0.22 10.05 8.04
CA LEU A 337 1.64 9.94 8.37
C LEU A 337 1.86 8.92 9.49
N ARG A 338 1.02 8.94 10.53
CA ARG A 338 1.06 7.96 11.63
C ARG A 338 0.90 6.53 11.11
N LEU A 339 -0.10 6.33 10.24
CA LEU A 339 -0.39 5.03 9.65
C LEU A 339 0.73 4.53 8.72
N ARG A 340 1.40 5.44 7.99
CA ARG A 340 2.52 5.10 7.10
C ARG A 340 3.78 4.67 7.83
N LYS A 341 4.04 5.22 9.02
CA LYS A 341 5.17 4.84 9.88
C LYS A 341 5.07 3.41 10.45
N ARG A 342 4.00 2.66 10.11
CA ARG A 342 3.69 1.32 10.67
C ARG A 342 3.64 1.30 12.19
N GLU A 343 3.38 2.43 12.82
CA GLU A 343 3.10 2.48 14.26
C GLU A 343 1.77 1.77 14.50
N TYR A 344 1.78 0.75 15.37
CA TYR A 344 0.56 0.07 15.77
C TYR A 344 -0.33 1.03 16.55
N ILE A 345 -1.56 1.25 16.05
CA ILE A 345 -2.59 1.97 16.79
C ILE A 345 -3.30 0.95 17.66
N THR A 346 -3.36 1.20 18.97
CA THR A 346 -4.07 0.32 19.90
C THR A 346 -5.58 0.36 19.62
N VAL A 347 -6.31 -0.71 19.95
CA VAL A 347 -7.77 -0.75 19.78
C VAL A 347 -8.44 0.41 20.53
N GLY A 348 -7.96 0.76 21.72
CA GLY A 348 -8.48 1.88 22.52
C GLY A 348 -8.28 3.24 21.83
N GLU A 349 -7.10 3.49 21.25
CA GLU A 349 -6.86 4.71 20.47
C GLU A 349 -7.73 4.77 19.22
N CYS A 350 -7.90 3.65 18.52
CA CYS A 350 -8.76 3.56 17.35
C CYS A 350 -10.20 3.97 17.70
N ILE A 351 -10.77 3.37 18.75
CA ILE A 351 -12.13 3.71 19.24
C ILE A 351 -12.22 5.19 19.62
N ARG A 352 -11.22 5.73 20.34
CA ARG A 352 -11.19 7.14 20.74
C ARG A 352 -11.22 8.08 19.53
N ILE A 353 -10.39 7.80 18.53
CA ILE A 353 -10.29 8.61 17.31
C ILE A 353 -11.56 8.49 16.48
N SER A 354 -12.09 7.28 16.28
CA SER A 354 -13.36 7.06 15.59
C SER A 354 -14.51 7.81 16.29
N LYS A 355 -14.54 7.83 17.61
CA LYS A 355 -15.55 8.60 18.37
C LYS A 355 -15.44 10.10 18.12
N SER A 356 -14.22 10.65 18.08
CA SER A 356 -14.00 12.06 17.75
C SER A 356 -14.43 12.41 16.32
N VAL A 357 -14.15 11.54 15.35
CA VAL A 357 -14.59 11.73 13.95
C VAL A 357 -16.10 11.64 13.85
N LEU A 358 -16.73 10.65 14.48
CA LEU A 358 -18.18 10.48 14.44
C LEU A 358 -18.92 11.66 15.07
N ARG A 359 -18.40 12.22 16.18
CA ARG A 359 -18.95 13.45 16.77
C ARG A 359 -18.85 14.66 15.86
N ALA A 360 -17.84 14.72 14.99
CA ALA A 360 -17.71 15.79 14.02
C ALA A 360 -18.69 15.65 12.83
N LEU A 361 -19.19 14.44 12.57
CA LEU A 361 -20.08 14.14 11.44
C LEU A 361 -21.57 14.11 11.81
N SER A 362 -21.88 13.91 13.10
CA SER A 362 -23.25 13.96 13.65
C SER A 362 -23.69 15.39 13.89
#